data_AF-A0A497LA92-F1
#
_entry.id   AF-A0A497LA92-F1
#
_cell.length_a   1.000
_cell.length_b   1.000
_cell.length_c   1.000
_cell.angle_alpha   90.00
_cell.angle_beta   90.00
_cell.angle_gamma   90.00
#
_symmetry.space_group_name_H-M   'P 1'
#
loop_
_entity.id
_entity.type
_entity.pdbx_description
1 polymer ?
#
loop_
_entity_poly.entity_id
_entity_poly.type
_entity_poly.pdbx_seq_one_letter_code
_entity_poly.pdbx_strand_id
1 'polypeptide(L)'
;LYLGMPYSIVNLLYFIFIFTDRFLVWYRGSPYLFLVDFLYETPASLSLLIITAPFGVMNYYIQRFYRYLSGERSEFNSFQIDEYRESIKKIYLKMQTVIFLSGFSFWVILFFLIRNQIGDVTIFTYLSIGHIFLISIISNILVFFCMHRPVMPLLPMLLGTLLNFTLGAILIKMYGVKYVASMSYMVSSIIMAIFLITMVIETIIKKIDYYYYSAF
;
A
#
# COMPACT_ATOMS: atom_id res chain seq x y z
N LEU A 1 -3.49 -1.41 26.51
CA LEU A 1 -3.46 -2.68 25.73
C LEU A 1 -4.60 -2.75 24.69
N TYR A 2 -5.88 -2.65 25.08
CA TYR A 2 -7.01 -2.72 24.12
C TYR A 2 -7.03 -1.62 23.03
N LEU A 3 -6.61 -0.40 23.33
CA LEU A 3 -6.56 0.71 22.34
C LEU A 3 -5.49 0.53 21.25
N GLY A 4 -4.41 -0.22 21.54
CA GLY A 4 -3.29 -0.44 20.62
C GLY A 4 -3.49 -1.65 19.68
N MET A 5 -4.37 -2.57 20.05
CA MET A 5 -4.57 -3.83 19.34
C MET A 5 -4.95 -3.66 17.85
N PRO A 6 -5.84 -2.71 17.46
CA PRO A 6 -6.15 -2.49 16.05
C PRO A 6 -4.94 -2.05 15.22
N TYR A 7 -4.04 -1.23 15.77
CA TYR A 7 -2.80 -0.82 15.09
C TYR A 7 -1.90 -2.04 14.81
N SER A 8 -1.71 -2.89 15.82
CA SER A 8 -0.89 -4.10 15.68
C SER A 8 -1.49 -5.09 14.67
N ILE A 9 -2.81 -5.30 14.69
CA ILE A 9 -3.47 -6.21 13.75
C ILE A 9 -3.36 -5.72 12.32
N VAL A 10 -3.59 -4.42 12.08
CA VAL A 10 -3.46 -3.85 10.73
C VAL A 10 -2.03 -4.00 10.20
N ASN A 11 -1.02 -3.74 11.05
CA ASN A 11 0.38 -3.93 10.67
C ASN A 11 0.73 -5.41 10.42
N LEU A 12 0.17 -6.33 11.21
CA LEU A 12 0.33 -7.77 11.00
C LEU A 12 -0.29 -8.20 9.66
N LEU A 13 -1.51 -7.76 9.36
CA LEU A 13 -2.18 -8.04 8.09
C LEU A 13 -1.38 -7.46 6.91
N TYR A 14 -0.84 -6.25 7.07
CA TYR A 14 0.05 -5.64 6.08
C TYR A 14 1.29 -6.50 5.81
N PHE A 15 1.94 -7.00 6.87
CA PHE A 15 3.09 -7.89 6.73
C PHE A 15 2.69 -9.18 6.00
N ILE A 16 1.59 -9.82 6.40
CA ILE A 16 1.09 -11.04 5.75
C ILE A 16 0.80 -10.76 4.27
N PHE A 17 0.16 -9.63 3.95
CA PHE A 17 -0.17 -9.24 2.58
C PHE A 17 1.05 -9.17 1.66
N ILE A 18 2.17 -8.61 2.13
CA ILE A 18 3.42 -8.49 1.36
C ILE A 18 4.07 -9.85 1.09
N PHE A 19 3.99 -10.79 2.03
CA PHE A 19 4.68 -12.08 1.92
C PHE A 19 3.78 -13.20 1.36
N THR A 20 2.51 -12.92 1.10
CA THR A 20 1.53 -13.93 0.66
C THR A 20 1.95 -14.62 -0.64
N ASP A 21 2.49 -13.89 -1.60
CA ASP A 21 2.97 -14.45 -2.87
C ASP A 21 4.14 -15.41 -2.65
N ARG A 22 5.12 -15.03 -1.81
CA ARG A 22 6.27 -15.89 -1.48
C ARG A 22 5.84 -17.16 -0.79
N PHE A 23 4.93 -17.08 0.19
CA PHE A 23 4.38 -18.26 0.84
C PHE A 23 3.69 -19.21 -0.15
N LEU A 24 2.95 -18.68 -1.12
CA LEU A 24 2.31 -19.49 -2.15
C LEU A 24 3.33 -20.17 -3.07
N VAL A 25 4.38 -19.45 -3.48
CA VAL A 25 5.48 -20.01 -4.29
C VAL A 25 6.20 -21.11 -3.52
N TRP A 26 6.57 -20.89 -2.27
CA TRP A 26 7.27 -21.90 -1.47
C TRP A 26 6.41 -23.13 -1.15
N TYR A 27 5.09 -22.95 -1.07
CA TYR A 27 4.15 -24.06 -0.83
C TYR A 27 3.91 -24.93 -2.06
N ARG A 28 3.92 -24.36 -3.27
CA ARG A 28 3.55 -25.07 -4.52
C ARG A 28 4.69 -25.27 -5.53
N GLY A 29 5.76 -24.50 -5.42
CA GLY A 29 6.83 -24.39 -6.42
C GLY A 29 7.98 -25.38 -6.26
N SER A 30 8.11 -26.03 -5.11
CA SER A 30 9.20 -26.96 -4.81
C SER A 30 8.70 -28.37 -4.48
N PRO A 31 9.49 -29.42 -4.80
CA PRO A 31 9.21 -30.79 -4.34
C PRO A 31 9.14 -30.92 -2.81
N TYR A 32 9.73 -29.98 -2.06
CA TYR A 32 9.65 -29.91 -0.60
C TYR A 32 8.86 -28.68 -0.16
N LEU A 33 7.93 -28.88 0.77
CA LEU A 33 7.14 -27.81 1.39
C LEU A 33 8.07 -26.74 1.99
N PHE A 34 7.83 -25.49 1.61
CA PHE A 34 8.57 -24.31 2.09
C PHE A 34 10.05 -24.25 1.68
N LEU A 35 10.47 -24.96 0.63
CA LEU A 35 11.79 -24.71 0.07
C LEU A 35 11.79 -23.40 -0.72
N VAL A 36 12.82 -22.61 -0.47
CA VAL A 36 13.03 -21.31 -1.13
C VAL A 36 13.36 -21.51 -2.61
N ASP A 37 12.58 -20.87 -3.48
CA ASP A 37 12.85 -20.82 -4.92
C ASP A 37 13.74 -19.60 -5.25
N PHE A 38 15.03 -19.82 -5.45
CA PHE A 38 16.00 -18.77 -5.74
C PHE A 38 15.70 -18.00 -7.05
N LEU A 39 15.01 -18.61 -8.02
CA LEU A 39 14.64 -17.95 -9.27
C LEU A 39 13.53 -16.92 -9.06
N TYR A 40 12.64 -17.17 -8.10
CA TYR A 40 11.61 -16.21 -7.68
C TYR A 40 12.13 -15.19 -6.66
N GLU A 41 12.94 -15.63 -5.69
CA GLU A 41 13.42 -14.75 -4.61
C GLU A 41 14.33 -13.63 -5.10
N THR A 42 15.15 -13.87 -6.12
CA THR A 42 16.09 -12.87 -6.64
C THR A 42 15.35 -11.65 -7.20
N PRO A 43 14.45 -11.77 -8.19
CA PRO A 43 13.66 -10.63 -8.66
C PRO A 43 12.73 -10.06 -7.57
N ALA A 44 12.19 -10.90 -6.68
CA ALA A 44 11.32 -10.45 -5.59
C ALA A 44 12.04 -9.62 -4.51
N SER A 45 13.30 -9.90 -4.26
CA SER A 45 14.11 -9.13 -3.31
C SER A 45 14.61 -7.84 -3.94
N LEU A 46 14.97 -7.86 -5.23
CA LEU A 46 15.33 -6.67 -5.99
C LEU A 46 14.15 -5.69 -6.14
N SER A 47 12.92 -6.19 -6.34
CA SER A 47 11.74 -5.33 -6.48
C SER A 47 11.46 -4.50 -5.24
N LEU A 48 11.84 -4.96 -4.04
CA LEU A 48 11.66 -4.20 -2.80
C LEU A 48 12.38 -2.85 -2.81
N LEU A 49 13.46 -2.70 -3.59
CA LEU A 49 14.17 -1.43 -3.72
C LEU A 49 13.23 -0.30 -4.17
N ILE A 50 12.19 -0.61 -4.94
CA ILE A 50 11.23 0.35 -5.47
C ILE A 50 10.50 1.12 -4.40
N ILE A 51 10.38 0.55 -3.20
CA ILE A 51 9.74 1.21 -2.06
C ILE A 51 10.49 2.51 -1.69
N THR A 52 11.80 2.57 -1.87
CA THR A 52 12.67 3.62 -1.32
C THR A 52 12.24 5.04 -1.71
N ALA A 53 12.10 5.33 -3.00
CA ALA A 53 11.72 6.66 -3.49
C ALA A 53 10.28 7.08 -3.09
N PRO A 54 9.23 6.30 -3.40
CA PRO A 54 7.85 6.62 -3.01
C PRO A 54 7.66 6.65 -1.49
N PHE A 55 8.41 5.88 -0.71
CA PHE A 55 8.36 5.94 0.76
C PHE A 55 8.82 7.29 1.32
N GLY A 56 9.91 7.85 0.76
CA GLY A 56 10.36 9.20 1.13
C GLY A 56 9.31 10.28 0.83
N VAL A 57 8.70 10.19 -0.36
CA VAL A 57 7.60 11.08 -0.76
C VAL A 57 6.40 10.93 0.17
N MET A 58 5.98 9.70 0.44
CA MET A 58 4.87 9.40 1.34
C MET A 58 5.08 10.04 2.72
N ASN A 59 6.25 9.85 3.33
CA ASN A 59 6.53 10.41 4.66
C ASN A 59 6.47 11.93 4.69
N TYR A 60 7.04 12.60 3.69
CA TYR A 60 6.96 14.06 3.57
C TYR A 60 5.50 14.55 3.52
N TYR A 61 4.66 13.90 2.71
CA TYR A 61 3.27 14.29 2.56
C TYR A 61 2.40 13.94 3.78
N ILE A 62 2.64 12.81 4.45
CA ILE A 62 1.94 12.46 5.69
C ILE A 62 2.25 13.46 6.80
N GLN A 63 3.52 13.85 6.96
CA GLN A 63 3.89 14.90 7.93
C GLN A 63 3.24 16.24 7.58
N ARG A 64 3.25 16.61 6.29
CA ARG A 64 2.58 17.83 5.81
C ARG A 64 1.08 17.80 6.05
N PHE A 65 0.44 16.65 5.84
CA PHE A 65 -0.98 16.43 6.09
C PHE A 65 -1.30 16.57 7.58
N TYR A 66 -0.49 15.96 8.45
CA TYR A 66 -0.64 16.08 9.91
C TYR A 66 -0.51 17.53 10.41
N ARG A 67 0.51 18.27 9.97
CA ARG A 67 0.69 19.69 10.35
C ARG A 67 -0.48 20.58 9.90
N TYR A 68 -1.03 20.28 8.73
CA TYR A 68 -2.21 21.00 8.25
C TYR A 68 -3.45 20.69 9.09
N LEU A 69 -3.61 19.43 9.50
CA LEU A 69 -4.67 19.02 10.40
C LEU A 69 -4.52 19.64 11.78
N SER A 70 -3.34 19.65 12.39
CA SER A 70 -3.11 20.11 13.77
C SER A 70 -3.25 21.63 13.96
N GLY A 71 -3.71 22.37 12.95
CA GLY A 71 -3.97 23.81 13.08
C GLY A 71 -2.72 24.68 13.17
N GLU A 72 -1.52 24.17 12.87
CA GLU A 72 -0.29 24.98 12.81
C GLU A 72 -0.36 26.10 11.76
N ARG A 73 -1.35 26.03 10.85
CA ARG A 73 -1.75 27.11 9.96
C ARG A 73 -3.19 27.52 10.28
N SER A 74 -3.35 28.55 11.12
CA SER A 74 -4.64 29.14 11.50
C SER A 74 -5.26 29.97 10.36
N GLU A 75 -5.50 29.35 9.19
CA GLU A 75 -5.95 30.06 7.99
C GLU A 75 -7.47 30.03 7.79
N PHE A 76 -8.23 29.21 8.55
CA PHE A 76 -9.67 29.04 8.34
C PHE A 76 -10.50 29.40 9.58
N ASN A 77 -11.42 30.34 9.42
CA ASN A 77 -12.50 30.57 10.39
C ASN A 77 -13.51 29.40 10.33
N SER A 78 -14.13 29.10 11.48
CA SER A 78 -15.08 27.98 11.69
C SER A 78 -16.27 27.90 10.72
N PHE A 79 -16.49 28.92 9.89
CA PHE A 79 -17.59 29.02 8.93
C PHE A 79 -17.25 28.54 7.50
N GLN A 80 -15.99 28.16 7.20
CA GLN A 80 -15.55 27.72 5.86
C GLN A 80 -15.23 26.22 5.80
N ILE A 81 -16.13 25.37 6.32
CA ILE A 81 -15.94 23.91 6.42
C ILE A 81 -15.72 23.26 5.04
N ASP A 82 -16.44 23.71 4.01
CA ASP A 82 -16.33 23.12 2.67
C ASP A 82 -15.02 23.48 1.96
N GLU A 83 -14.53 24.71 2.14
CA GLU A 83 -13.22 25.14 1.62
C GLU A 83 -12.07 24.38 2.30
N TYR A 84 -12.20 24.12 3.61
CA TYR A 84 -11.25 23.30 4.36
C TYR A 84 -11.23 21.85 3.88
N ARG A 85 -12.40 21.22 3.71
CA ARG A 85 -12.54 19.85 3.17
C ARG A 85 -11.92 19.71 1.80
N GLU A 86 -12.21 20.64 0.88
CA GLU A 86 -11.62 20.62 -0.46
C GLU A 86 -10.11 20.87 -0.45
N SER A 87 -9.61 21.71 0.45
CA SER A 87 -8.16 21.92 0.61
C SER A 87 -7.45 20.66 1.09
N ILE A 88 -7.99 19.96 2.07
CA ILE A 88 -7.43 18.68 2.53
C ILE A 88 -7.50 17.62 1.44
N LYS A 89 -8.63 17.53 0.74
CA LYS A 89 -8.79 16.61 -0.39
C LYS A 89 -7.73 16.85 -1.46
N LYS A 90 -7.45 18.11 -1.80
CA LYS A 90 -6.38 18.47 -2.74
C LYS A 90 -4.99 18.03 -2.25
N ILE A 91 -4.68 18.24 -0.97
CA ILE A 91 -3.39 17.80 -0.38
C ILE A 91 -3.27 16.27 -0.46
N TYR A 92 -4.33 15.55 -0.08
CA TYR A 92 -4.37 14.10 -0.09
C TYR A 92 -4.27 13.52 -1.52
N LEU A 93 -5.04 14.04 -2.48
CA LEU A 93 -4.94 13.58 -3.86
C LEU A 93 -3.57 13.88 -4.45
N LYS A 94 -3.00 15.05 -4.15
CA LYS A 94 -1.63 15.39 -4.55
C LYS A 94 -0.61 14.43 -3.95
N MET A 95 -0.76 14.01 -2.69
CA MET A 95 0.08 12.99 -2.09
C MET A 95 0.04 11.69 -2.90
N GLN A 96 -1.15 11.16 -3.19
CA GLN A 96 -1.30 9.92 -3.98
C GLN A 96 -0.68 10.06 -5.36
N THR A 97 -0.94 11.17 -6.08
CA THR A 97 -0.36 11.41 -7.40
C THR A 97 1.17 11.43 -7.37
N VAL A 98 1.79 12.09 -6.39
CA VAL A 98 3.26 12.17 -6.32
C VAL A 98 3.88 10.85 -5.85
N ILE A 99 3.20 10.06 -5.00
CA ILE A 99 3.59 8.69 -4.68
C ILE A 99 3.65 7.84 -5.96
N PHE A 100 2.59 7.84 -6.77
CA PHE A 100 2.59 7.08 -8.02
C PHE A 100 3.65 7.59 -9.00
N LEU A 101 3.75 8.91 -9.19
CA LEU A 101 4.72 9.49 -10.12
C LEU A 101 6.16 9.14 -9.72
N SER A 102 6.50 9.25 -8.43
CA SER A 102 7.83 8.89 -7.93
C SER A 102 8.10 7.39 -8.02
N GLY A 103 7.12 6.55 -7.68
CA GLY A 103 7.23 5.10 -7.80
C GLY A 103 7.44 4.63 -9.24
N PHE A 104 6.62 5.10 -10.19
CA PHE A 104 6.78 4.74 -11.61
C PHE A 104 8.06 5.29 -12.21
N SER A 105 8.44 6.54 -11.89
CA SER A 105 9.71 7.12 -12.37
C SER A 105 10.90 6.30 -11.87
N PHE A 106 10.89 5.93 -10.59
CA PHE A 106 11.96 5.14 -10.00
C PHE A 106 11.98 3.69 -10.53
N TRP A 107 10.81 3.09 -10.78
CA TRP A 107 10.71 1.80 -11.45
C TRP A 107 11.33 1.82 -12.84
N VAL A 108 11.07 2.86 -13.66
CA VAL A 108 11.69 2.99 -14.99
C VAL A 108 13.21 3.07 -14.87
N ILE A 109 13.73 3.89 -13.95
CA ILE A 109 15.18 4.02 -13.71
C ILE A 109 15.79 2.67 -13.30
N LEU A 110 15.20 1.99 -12.31
CA LEU A 110 15.68 0.69 -11.85
C LEU A 110 15.60 -0.35 -12.97
N PHE A 111 14.50 -0.40 -13.71
CA PHE A 111 14.33 -1.31 -14.83
C PHE A 111 15.50 -1.21 -15.81
N PHE A 112 15.90 0.00 -16.22
CA PHE A 112 17.05 0.17 -17.10
C PHE A 112 18.40 -0.20 -16.46
N LEU A 113 18.55 0.00 -15.15
CA LEU A 113 19.80 -0.26 -14.43
C LEU A 113 20.04 -1.75 -14.22
N ILE A 114 19.00 -2.51 -13.84
CA ILE A 114 19.13 -3.91 -13.41
C ILE A 114 18.56 -4.93 -14.40
N ARG A 115 17.91 -4.54 -15.49
CA ARG A 115 17.31 -5.50 -16.46
C ARG A 115 18.26 -6.60 -16.93
N ASN A 116 19.55 -6.29 -17.10
CA ASN A 116 20.55 -7.28 -17.56
C ASN A 116 21.04 -8.22 -16.45
N GLN A 117 20.73 -7.93 -15.19
CA GLN A 117 21.13 -8.71 -14.00
C GLN A 117 19.98 -9.56 -13.45
N ILE A 118 18.75 -9.33 -13.91
CA ILE A 118 17.55 -10.04 -13.44
C ILE A 118 17.29 -11.25 -14.32
N GLY A 119 17.14 -12.42 -13.71
CA GLY A 119 16.78 -13.66 -14.42
C GLY A 119 15.39 -13.61 -15.05
N ASP A 120 14.39 -13.12 -14.31
CA ASP A 120 13.01 -12.98 -14.80
C ASP A 120 12.46 -11.56 -14.63
N VAL A 121 12.42 -10.82 -15.74
CA VAL A 121 11.96 -9.43 -15.81
C VAL A 121 10.45 -9.32 -15.54
N THR A 122 9.67 -10.36 -15.82
CA THR A 122 8.21 -10.32 -15.65
C THR A 122 7.82 -10.36 -14.18
N ILE A 123 8.43 -11.25 -13.41
CA ILE A 123 8.26 -11.35 -11.95
C ILE A 123 8.67 -10.04 -11.30
N PHE A 124 9.85 -9.53 -11.66
CA PHE A 124 10.32 -8.23 -11.17
C PHE A 124 9.29 -7.13 -11.45
N THR A 125 8.76 -7.03 -12.68
CA THR A 125 7.80 -5.99 -13.06
C THR A 125 6.49 -6.08 -12.28
N TYR A 126 5.91 -7.27 -12.10
CA TYR A 126 4.67 -7.41 -11.35
C TYR A 126 4.83 -7.05 -9.88
N LEU A 127 5.90 -7.53 -9.23
CA LEU A 127 6.18 -7.20 -7.83
C LEU A 127 6.51 -5.71 -7.66
N SER A 128 7.26 -5.15 -8.59
CA SER A 128 7.59 -3.73 -8.67
C SER A 128 6.35 -2.85 -8.64
N ILE A 129 5.42 -3.11 -9.56
CA ILE A 129 4.16 -2.37 -9.65
C ILE A 129 3.36 -2.59 -8.37
N GLY A 130 3.26 -3.84 -7.88
CA GLY A 130 2.61 -4.14 -6.61
C GLY A 130 3.16 -3.30 -5.44
N HIS A 131 4.48 -3.14 -5.34
CA HIS A 131 5.11 -2.31 -4.30
C HIS A 131 4.80 -0.82 -4.43
N ILE A 132 4.66 -0.27 -5.64
CA ILE A 132 4.21 1.13 -5.83
C ILE A 132 2.83 1.31 -5.19
N PHE A 133 1.89 0.40 -5.50
CA PHE A 133 0.55 0.41 -4.91
C PHE A 133 0.56 0.10 -3.41
N LEU A 134 1.50 -0.72 -2.93
CA LEU A 134 1.71 -0.96 -1.52
C LEU A 134 2.02 0.32 -0.75
N ILE A 135 2.84 1.22 -1.29
CA ILE A 135 3.10 2.53 -0.65
C ILE A 135 1.85 3.39 -0.59
N SER A 136 1.01 3.33 -1.63
CA SER A 136 -0.32 3.95 -1.54
C SER A 136 -1.16 3.33 -0.41
N ILE A 137 -1.20 2.00 -0.27
CA ILE A 137 -1.91 1.31 0.84
C ILE A 137 -1.40 1.80 2.20
N ILE A 138 -0.08 1.82 2.43
CA ILE A 138 0.52 2.29 3.69
C ILE A 138 0.14 3.75 3.95
N SER A 139 0.23 4.61 2.94
CA SER A 139 -0.11 6.02 3.09
C SER A 139 -1.55 6.20 3.57
N ASN A 140 -2.49 5.39 3.07
CA ASN A 140 -3.89 5.43 3.49
C ASN A 140 -4.08 4.91 4.92
N ILE A 141 -3.41 3.82 5.28
CA ILE A 141 -3.40 3.32 6.67
C ILE A 141 -2.90 4.40 7.63
N LEU A 142 -1.82 5.10 7.26
CA LEU A 142 -1.27 6.19 8.05
C LEU A 142 -2.25 7.36 8.19
N VAL A 143 -2.99 7.71 7.13
CA VAL A 143 -4.05 8.74 7.23
C VAL A 143 -5.12 8.32 8.25
N PHE A 144 -5.57 7.06 8.25
CA PHE A 144 -6.51 6.56 9.26
C PHE A 144 -5.92 6.64 10.68
N PHE A 145 -4.64 6.35 10.83
CA PHE A 145 -3.95 6.44 12.13
C PHE A 145 -3.78 7.88 12.59
N CYS A 146 -3.45 8.82 11.71
CA CYS A 146 -3.41 10.26 12.03
C CYS A 146 -4.74 10.76 12.57
N MET A 147 -5.86 10.18 12.11
CA MET A 147 -7.21 10.51 12.57
C MET A 147 -7.68 9.66 13.77
N HIS A 148 -6.79 8.89 14.41
CA HIS A 148 -7.11 8.00 15.53
C HIS A 148 -8.22 6.97 15.22
N ARG A 149 -8.34 6.53 13.96
CA ARG A 149 -9.33 5.53 13.51
C ARG A 149 -8.66 4.24 13.00
N PRO A 150 -7.93 3.50 13.85
CA PRO A 150 -7.17 2.32 13.43
C PRO A 150 -8.04 1.12 13.06
N VAL A 151 -9.33 1.13 13.41
CA VAL A 151 -10.29 0.06 13.07
C VAL A 151 -10.73 0.11 11.60
N MET A 152 -10.75 1.31 10.99
CA MET A 152 -11.21 1.51 9.62
C MET A 152 -10.43 0.70 8.57
N PRO A 153 -9.08 0.66 8.59
CA PRO A 153 -8.32 -0.14 7.63
C PRO A 153 -8.34 -1.66 7.91
N LEU A 154 -8.86 -2.13 9.05
CA LEU A 154 -8.76 -3.54 9.45
C LEU A 154 -9.53 -4.48 8.51
N LEU A 155 -10.81 -4.20 8.26
CA LEU A 155 -11.62 -5.01 7.34
C LEU A 155 -11.08 -4.97 5.90
N PRO A 156 -10.76 -3.78 5.33
CA PRO A 156 -10.08 -3.70 4.04
C PRO A 156 -8.80 -4.55 3.96
N MET A 157 -7.92 -4.46 4.96
CA MET A 157 -6.67 -5.23 5.00
C MET A 157 -6.90 -6.73 5.08
N LEU A 158 -7.88 -7.17 5.86
CA LEU A 158 -8.26 -8.57 5.94
C LEU A 158 -8.76 -9.07 4.57
N LEU A 159 -9.70 -8.34 3.96
CA LEU A 159 -10.25 -8.68 2.65
C LEU A 159 -9.18 -8.66 1.55
N GLY A 160 -8.29 -7.67 1.54
CA GLY A 160 -7.18 -7.58 0.59
C GLY A 160 -6.21 -8.76 0.71
N THR A 161 -5.90 -9.17 1.94
CA THR A 161 -5.03 -10.33 2.19
C THR A 161 -5.67 -11.63 1.73
N LEU A 162 -6.96 -11.82 2.04
CA LEU A 162 -7.73 -12.96 1.55
C LEU A 162 -7.82 -12.98 0.02
N LEU A 163 -8.05 -11.82 -0.59
CA LEU A 163 -8.07 -11.66 -2.05
C LEU A 163 -6.72 -12.08 -2.67
N ASN A 164 -5.60 -11.60 -2.13
CA ASN A 164 -4.27 -11.94 -2.63
C ASN A 164 -4.02 -13.45 -2.55
N PHE A 165 -4.33 -14.05 -1.40
CA PHE A 165 -4.16 -15.49 -1.19
C PHE A 165 -5.04 -16.32 -2.12
N THR A 166 -6.34 -16.01 -2.19
CA THR A 166 -7.31 -16.77 -3.00
C THR A 166 -7.04 -16.62 -4.50
N LEU A 167 -6.77 -15.41 -4.96
CA LEU A 167 -6.45 -15.13 -6.36
C LEU A 167 -5.14 -15.82 -6.76
N GLY A 168 -4.11 -15.75 -5.91
CA GLY A 168 -2.85 -16.48 -6.12
C GLY A 168 -3.06 -17.99 -6.17
N ALA A 169 -3.80 -18.57 -5.24
CA ALA A 169 -4.08 -20.01 -5.21
C ALA A 169 -4.86 -20.50 -6.44
N ILE A 170 -5.86 -19.73 -6.90
CA ILE A 170 -6.64 -20.05 -8.11
C ILE A 170 -5.75 -19.99 -9.34
N LEU A 171 -5.01 -18.89 -9.52
CA LEU A 171 -4.21 -18.73 -10.72
C LEU A 171 -3.06 -19.75 -10.78
N ILE A 172 -2.42 -20.08 -9.65
CA ILE A 172 -1.38 -21.12 -9.58
C ILE A 172 -1.94 -22.48 -10.02
N LYS A 173 -3.18 -22.81 -9.62
CA LYS A 173 -3.83 -24.04 -10.04
C LYS A 173 -4.08 -24.08 -11.56
N MET A 174 -4.35 -22.94 -12.19
CA MET A 174 -4.69 -22.86 -13.61
C MET A 174 -3.47 -22.76 -14.53
N TYR A 175 -2.46 -21.97 -14.14
CA TYR A 175 -1.36 -21.56 -15.02
C TYR A 175 0.03 -21.95 -14.49
N GLY A 176 0.10 -22.62 -13.34
CA GLY A 176 1.36 -22.98 -12.68
C GLY A 176 1.95 -21.83 -11.84
N VAL A 177 3.11 -22.07 -11.24
CA VAL A 177 3.68 -21.21 -10.18
C VAL A 177 4.40 -19.97 -10.72
N LYS A 178 4.94 -20.05 -11.94
CA LYS A 178 5.99 -19.17 -12.50
C LYS A 178 5.86 -17.67 -12.17
N TYR A 179 5.01 -16.94 -12.90
CA TYR A 179 4.80 -15.48 -12.75
C TYR A 179 3.48 -15.14 -12.06
N VAL A 180 2.74 -16.16 -11.67
CA VAL A 180 1.33 -16.06 -11.37
C VAL A 180 1.09 -15.57 -9.94
N ALA A 181 1.95 -15.98 -9.00
CA ALA A 181 1.95 -15.44 -7.65
C ALA A 181 2.29 -13.94 -7.63
N SER A 182 3.28 -13.51 -8.42
CA SER A 182 3.63 -12.09 -8.53
C SER A 182 2.50 -11.27 -9.19
N MET A 183 1.80 -11.85 -10.16
CA MET A 183 0.63 -11.23 -10.78
C MET A 183 -0.53 -11.06 -9.79
N SER A 184 -0.77 -12.07 -8.92
CA SER A 184 -1.82 -11.95 -7.91
C SER A 184 -1.55 -10.83 -6.93
N TYR A 185 -0.30 -10.73 -6.46
CA TYR A 185 0.13 -9.63 -5.59
C TYR A 185 -0.08 -8.27 -6.23
N MET A 186 0.30 -8.10 -7.50
CA MET A 186 0.10 -6.85 -8.23
C MET A 186 -1.39 -6.48 -8.31
N VAL A 187 -2.23 -7.40 -8.78
CA VAL A 187 -3.67 -7.16 -8.98
C VAL A 187 -4.35 -6.85 -7.65
N SER A 188 -4.07 -7.62 -6.61
CA SER A 188 -4.63 -7.38 -5.28
C SER A 188 -4.16 -6.07 -4.68
N SER A 189 -2.90 -5.67 -4.90
CA SER A 189 -2.38 -4.37 -4.44
C SER A 189 -3.08 -3.20 -5.14
N ILE A 190 -3.34 -3.29 -6.44
CA ILE A 190 -4.07 -2.27 -7.20
C ILE A 190 -5.50 -2.12 -6.67
N ILE A 191 -6.25 -3.22 -6.57
CA ILE A 191 -7.64 -3.23 -6.08
C ILE A 191 -7.69 -2.64 -4.67
N MET A 192 -6.77 -3.07 -3.81
CA MET A 192 -6.72 -2.65 -2.41
C MET A 192 -6.37 -1.17 -2.25
N ALA A 193 -5.42 -0.66 -3.04
CA ALA A 193 -5.07 0.76 -3.04
C ALA A 193 -6.27 1.62 -3.47
N ILE A 194 -6.95 1.27 -4.55
CA ILE A 194 -8.15 1.99 -5.04
C ILE A 194 -9.25 1.98 -3.98
N PHE A 195 -9.48 0.83 -3.34
CA PHE A 195 -10.49 0.68 -2.31
C PHE A 195 -10.19 1.57 -1.09
N LEU A 196 -8.96 1.54 -0.57
CA LEU A 196 -8.56 2.40 0.53
C LEU A 196 -8.61 3.88 0.17
N ILE A 197 -8.20 4.26 -1.06
CA ILE A 197 -8.27 5.65 -1.51
C ILE A 197 -9.72 6.15 -1.46
N THR A 198 -10.64 5.33 -1.98
CA THR A 198 -12.08 5.62 -1.98
C THR A 198 -12.59 5.76 -0.55
N MET A 199 -12.23 4.84 0.34
CA MET A 199 -12.61 4.90 1.74
C MET A 199 -12.10 6.15 2.44
N VAL A 200 -10.85 6.57 2.22
CA VAL A 200 -10.30 7.79 2.84
C VAL A 200 -11.07 9.03 2.37
N ILE A 201 -11.39 9.12 1.08
CA ILE A 201 -12.18 10.25 0.53
C ILE A 201 -13.58 10.27 1.15
N GLU A 202 -14.26 9.13 1.17
CA GLU A 202 -15.66 9.02 1.58
C GLU A 202 -15.87 9.12 3.09
N THR A 203 -14.93 8.60 3.88
CA THR A 203 -15.05 8.56 5.34
C THR A 203 -14.29 9.70 5.99
N ILE A 204 -12.98 9.80 5.79
CA ILE A 204 -12.12 10.76 6.48
C ILE A 204 -12.32 12.18 5.96
N ILE A 205 -12.17 12.39 4.65
CA ILE A 205 -12.16 13.73 4.07
C ILE A 205 -13.54 14.39 4.14
N LYS A 206 -14.62 13.64 3.84
CA LYS A 206 -15.99 14.18 3.94
C LYS A 206 -16.42 14.54 5.37
N LYS A 207 -15.87 13.88 6.39
CA LYS A 207 -16.23 14.08 7.81
C LYS A 207 -15.08 14.66 8.62
N ILE A 208 -14.19 15.41 7.96
CA ILE A 208 -12.94 15.87 8.55
C ILE A 208 -13.13 16.80 9.74
N ASP A 209 -14.21 17.59 9.72
CA ASP A 209 -14.67 18.45 10.79
C ASP A 209 -15.00 17.62 12.04
N TYR A 210 -15.82 16.58 11.90
CA TYR A 210 -16.15 15.69 13.01
C TYR A 210 -14.93 14.93 13.54
N TYR A 211 -14.04 14.49 12.65
CA TYR A 211 -12.84 13.77 13.06
C TYR A 211 -11.79 14.66 13.70
N TYR A 212 -11.70 15.92 13.31
CA TYR A 212 -10.82 16.89 13.95
C TYR A 212 -11.25 17.15 15.40
N TYR A 213 -12.53 17.49 15.64
CA TYR A 213 -13.08 17.74 16.99
C TYR A 213 -13.14 16.52 17.92
N SER A 214 -13.01 15.30 17.37
CA SER A 214 -12.98 14.08 18.20
C SER A 214 -11.56 13.57 18.45
N ALA A 215 -10.57 14.07 17.72
CA ALA A 215 -9.17 13.72 17.87
C ALA A 215 -8.37 14.75 18.71
N PHE A 216 -8.85 15.99 18.79
CA PHE A 216 -8.29 17.11 19.53
C PHE A 216 -9.38 17.76 20.39
#